data_AF-A0A0N4XPJ6-F1
#
_entry.id   AF-A0A0N4XPJ6-F1
#
_cell.length_a   1.000
_cell.length_b   1.000
_cell.length_c   1.000
_cell.angle_alpha   90.00
_cell.angle_beta   90.00
_cell.angle_gamma   90.00
#
_symmetry.space_group_name_H-M   'P 1'
#
loop_
_entity.id
_entity.type
_entity.pdbx_description
1 polymer ?
#
loop_
_entity_poly.entity_id
_entity_poly.type
_entity_poly.pdbx_seq_one_letter_code
_entity_poly.pdbx_strand_id
1 'polypeptide(L)' 'MAPYSILITGANRGIGLALVKEFLKNSGITHLIATARDPSGAK' A
#
# COMPACT_ATOMS: atom_id res chain seq x y z
N MET A 1 -18.40 2.32 2.83
CA MET A 1 -17.54 2.48 4.01
C MET A 1 -16.14 2.01 3.63
N ALA A 2 -15.11 2.84 3.82
CA ALA A 2 -13.73 2.43 3.56
C ALA A 2 -13.22 1.56 4.71
N PRO A 3 -12.32 0.59 4.45
CA PRO A 3 -11.65 -0.14 5.53
C PRO A 3 -10.80 0.81 6.36
N TYR A 4 -10.76 0.61 7.68
CA TYR A 4 -9.96 1.42 8.58
C TYR A 4 -8.45 1.25 8.31
N SER A 5 -8.01 -0.01 8.14
CA SER A 5 -6.61 -0.38 7.88
C SER A 5 -6.47 -1.34 6.72
N ILE A 6 -5.42 -1.20 5.93
CA ILE A 6 -5.03 -2.12 4.84
C ILE A 6 -3.55 -2.52 4.98
N LEU A 7 -3.25 -3.81 4.85
CA LEU A 7 -1.89 -4.35 4.72
C LEU A 7 -1.68 -4.89 3.31
N ILE A 8 -0.64 -4.42 2.62
CA ILE A 8 -0.28 -4.87 1.26
C ILE A 8 1.11 -5.49 1.29
N THR A 9 1.20 -6.75 0.88
CA THR A 9 2.48 -7.47 0.79
C THR A 9 3.14 -7.31 -0.57
N GLY A 10 4.48 -7.25 -0.61
CA GLY A 10 5.23 -7.12 -1.87
C GLY A 10 4.93 -5.82 -2.63
N ALA A 11 4.70 -4.74 -1.90
CA ALA A 11 4.27 -3.45 -2.42
C ALA A 11 5.40 -2.60 -3.02
N ASN A 12 6.62 -3.14 -3.13
CA ASN A 12 7.78 -2.42 -3.67
C ASN A 12 7.81 -2.31 -5.20
N ARG A 13 6.91 -3.00 -5.91
CA ARG A 13 6.79 -2.97 -7.38
C ARG A 13 5.46 -3.55 -7.86
N GLY A 14 5.20 -3.43 -9.17
CA GLY A 14 4.11 -4.13 -9.86
C GLY A 14 2.72 -3.83 -9.27
N ILE A 15 1.90 -4.87 -9.14
CA ILE A 15 0.51 -4.76 -8.68
C ILE A 15 0.42 -4.25 -7.24
N GLY A 16 1.31 -4.70 -6.35
CA GLY A 16 1.31 -4.23 -4.96
C GLY A 16 1.48 -2.71 -4.88
N LEU A 17 2.42 -2.15 -5.64
CA LEU A 17 2.61 -0.69 -5.72
C LEU A 17 1.42 0.02 -6.38
N ALA A 18 0.83 -0.57 -7.42
CA ALA A 18 -0.37 0.00 -8.07
C ALA A 18 -1.55 0.07 -7.09
N LEU A 19 -1.75 -0.97 -6.27
CA LEU A 19 -2.79 -0.98 -5.23
C LEU A 19 -2.54 0.08 -4.17
N VAL A 20 -1.30 0.24 -3.69
CA VAL A 20 -0.95 1.32 -2.76
C VAL A 20 -1.36 2.67 -3.35
N LYS A 21 -0.98 2.96 -4.60
CA LYS A 21 -1.29 4.22 -5.29
C LYS A 21 -2.80 4.43 -5.45
N GLU A 22 -3.56 3.38 -5.72
CA GLU A 22 -5.01 3.47 -5.86
C GLU A 22 -5.68 3.73 -4.51
N PHE A 23 -5.31 2.98 -3.47
CA PHE A 23 -5.89 3.14 -2.13
C PHE A 23 -5.53 4.49 -1.48
N LEU A 24 -4.36 5.06 -1.78
CA LEU A 24 -3.99 6.41 -1.33
C LEU A 24 -4.93 7.51 -1.85
N LYS A 25 -5.72 7.26 -2.90
CA LYS A 25 -6.74 8.22 -3.39
C LYS A 25 -7.97 8.29 -2.50
N ASN A 26 -8.15 7.32 -1.60
CA ASN A 26 -9.31 7.23 -0.73
C ASN A 26 -8.99 7.78 0.67
N SER A 27 -9.48 8.98 0.96
CA SER A 27 -9.29 9.66 2.26
C SER A 27 -10.03 9.00 3.43
N GLY A 28 -10.89 8.01 3.19
CA GLY A 28 -11.57 7.25 4.24
C GLY A 28 -10.70 6.15 4.87
N ILE A 29 -9.54 5.85 4.28
CA ILE A 29 -8.60 4.85 4.81
C ILE A 29 -7.69 5.55 5.84
N THR A 30 -7.67 5.04 7.07
CA THR A 30 -6.88 5.64 8.16
C THR A 30 -5.44 5.13 8.17
N HIS A 31 -5.25 3.83 7.90
CA HIS A 31 -3.92 3.22 7.84
C HIS A 31 -3.72 2.40 6.57
N LEU A 32 -2.61 2.65 5.89
CA LEU A 32 -2.14 1.84 4.77
C LEU A 32 -0.70 1.42 5.03
N ILE A 33 -0.48 0.13 5.23
CA ILE A 33 0.82 -0.46 5.53
C ILE A 33 1.29 -1.23 4.30
N ALA A 34 2.33 -0.72 3.65
CA ALA A 34 2.96 -1.33 2.48
C ALA A 34 4.25 -2.03 2.92
N THR A 35 4.42 -3.31 2.57
CA THR A 35 5.64 -4.06 2.91
C THR A 35 6.50 -4.32 1.68
N ALA A 36 7.81 -4.40 1.91
CA ALA A 36 8.82 -4.73 0.93
C ALA A 36 9.79 -5.75 1.56
N ARG A 37 10.33 -6.67 0.77
CA ARG A 37 11.39 -7.60 1.25
C ARG A 37 12.64 -6.83 1.68
N ASP A 38 13.02 -5.84 0.88
CA ASP A 38 14.08 -4.87 1.18
C ASP A 38 13.49 -3.47 0.98
N PRO A 39 13.16 -2.76 2.07
CA PRO A 39 12.63 -1.40 2.00
C PRO A 39 13.62 -0.38 1.42
N SER A 40 14.93 -0.61 1.57
CA SER A 40 15.94 0.33 1.06
C SER A 40 16.00 0.36 -0.46
N GLY A 41 15.65 -0.75 -1.11
CA GLY A 41 15.52 -0.87 -2.57
C GLY A 41 14.10 -0.70 -3.11
N ALA A 42 13.17 -0.15 -2.33
CA ALA A 42 11.81 0.12 -2.79
C ALA A 42 11.78 1.29 -3.80
N LYS A 43 10.89 1.20 -4.80
CA LYS A 43 10.74 2.18 -5.88
C LYS A 43 9.51 3.08 -5.69
#